data_AF-A0A2E0EIN7-F1
#
_entry.id   AF-A0A2E0EIN7-F1
#
_cell.length_a   1.000
_cell.length_b   1.000
_cell.length_c   1.000
_cell.angle_alpha   90.00
_cell.angle_beta   90.00
_cell.angle_gamma   90.00
#
_symmetry.space_group_name_H-M   'P 1'
#
loop_
_entity.id
_entity.type
_entity.pdbx_description
1 polymer ?
#
loop_
_entity_poly.entity_id
_entity_poly.type
_entity_poly.pdbx_seq_one_letter_code
_entity_poly.pdbx_strand_id
1 'polypeptide(L)' 'MGRFGQISDVVGAVVFLASPAAALVSGTTLMVDGGWTAQ' A
#
# COMPACT_ATOMS: atom_id res chain seq x y z
N MET A 1 -7.21 7.74 10.43
CA MET A 1 -7.31 8.58 9.22
C MET A 1 -8.75 8.63 8.73
N GLY A 2 -9.68 9.31 9.42
CA GLY A 2 -11.14 9.19 9.23
C GLY A 2 -11.76 9.69 7.91
N ARG A 3 -11.13 9.42 6.77
CA ARG A 3 -11.62 9.67 5.42
C ARG A 3 -11.53 8.40 4.58
N PHE A 4 -12.35 8.30 3.54
CA PHE A 4 -12.17 7.27 2.54
C PHE A 4 -10.88 7.48 1.75
N GLY A 5 -10.24 6.37 1.38
CA GLY A 5 -9.08 6.36 0.50
C GLY A 5 -9.45 6.91 -0.88
N GLN A 6 -8.48 7.55 -1.51
CA GLN A 6 -8.52 8.02 -2.89
C GLN A 6 -7.54 7.21 -3.72
N ILE A 7 -7.71 7.20 -5.04
CA ILE A 7 -6.79 6.50 -5.95
C ILE A 7 -5.34 6.94 -5.72
N SER A 8 -5.11 8.23 -5.49
CA SER A 8 -3.78 8.79 -5.23
C SER A 8 -3.09 8.19 -4.00
N ASP A 9 -3.84 7.67 -3.02
CA ASP A 9 -3.27 7.08 -1.81
C ASP A 9 -2.62 5.71 -2.09
N VAL A 10 -3.11 4.95 -3.09
CA VAL A 10 -2.57 3.61 -3.41
C VAL A 10 -1.52 3.63 -4.52
N VAL A 11 -1.45 4.70 -5.32
CA VAL A 11 -0.52 4.80 -6.46
C VAL A 11 0.93 4.56 -6.03
N GLY A 12 1.37 5.16 -4.92
CA GLY A 12 2.75 4.98 -4.43
C GLY A 12 3.07 3.54 -4.04
N ALA A 13 2.12 2.84 -3.39
CA ALA A 13 2.28 1.44 -3.02
C ALA A 13 2.37 0.53 -4.25
N VAL A 14 1.53 0.77 -5.27
CA VAL A 14 1.58 0.03 -6.54
C VAL A 14 2.90 0.28 -7.26
N VAL A 15 3.33 1.54 -7.37
CA VAL A 15 4.61 1.89 -8.00
C VAL A 15 5.78 1.23 -7.27
N PHE A 16 5.78 1.23 -5.93
CA PHE A 16 6.80 0.54 -5.15
C PHE A 16 6.83 -0.96 -5.46
N LEU A 17 5.69 -1.65 -5.36
CA LEU A 17 5.59 -3.09 -5.60
C LEU A 17 5.94 -3.49 -7.04
N ALA A 18 5.68 -2.61 -8.02
CA ALA A 18 6.03 -2.83 -9.42
C ALA A 18 7.49 -2.46 -9.76
N SER A 19 8.23 -1.83 -8.83
CA SER A 19 9.58 -1.35 -9.08
C SER A 19 10.66 -2.36 -8.65
N PRO A 20 11.91 -2.20 -9.12
CA PRO A 20 13.05 -2.98 -8.62
C PRO A 20 13.29 -2.85 -7.10
N ALA A 21 12.78 -1.80 -6.45
CA ALA A 21 12.91 -1.63 -5.00
C ALA A 21 12.17 -2.72 -4.20
N ALA A 22 11.19 -3.40 -4.81
CA ALA A 22 10.45 -4.51 -4.22
C ALA A 22 11.01 -5.89 -4.61
N ALA A 23 12.25 -5.99 -5.11
CA ALA A 23 12.80 -7.24 -5.66
C ALA A 23 12.78 -8.45 -4.70
N LEU A 24 12.78 -8.21 -3.39
CA LEU A 24 12.68 -9.25 -2.36
C LEU A 24 11.36 -9.21 -1.56
N VAL A 25 10.37 -8.45 -2.04
CA VAL A 25 9.06 -8.33 -1.40
C VAL A 25 8.06 -9.17 -2.20
N SER A 26 7.78 -10.37 -1.69
CA SER A 26 6.84 -11.33 -2.29
C SER A 26 6.09 -12.11 -1.20
N GLY A 27 4.92 -12.64 -1.54
CA GLY A 27 4.09 -13.43 -0.61
C GLY A 27 3.53 -12.64 0.57
N THR A 28 3.43 -11.31 0.45
CA THR A 28 2.97 -10.41 1.51
C THR A 28 1.92 -9.44 1.01
N THR A 29 1.16 -8.86 1.93
CA THR A 29 0.14 -7.85 1.67
C THR A 29 0.60 -6.51 2.24
N LEU A 30 0.69 -5.49 1.39
CA LEU A 30 0.93 -4.11 1.82
C LEU A 30 -0.39 -3.38 2.03
N MET A 31 -0.76 -3.13 3.29
CA MET A 31 -2.02 -2.45 3.63
C MET A 31 -1.89 -0.94 3.46
N VAL A 32 -2.85 -0.36 2.72
CA VAL A 32 -3.00 1.09 2.52
C VAL A 32 -4.43 1.49 2.88
N ASP A 33 -4.74 1.46 4.17
CA ASP A 33 -6.11 1.60 4.69
C ASP A 33 -6.24 2.62 5.83
N GLY A 34 -5.19 3.43 6.05
CA GLY A 34 -5.18 4.43 7.09
C GLY A 34 -5.18 3.87 8.52
N GLY A 35 -4.79 2.59 8.69
CA GLY A 35 -4.71 1.89 9.96
C GLY A 35 -5.98 1.12 10.33
N TRP A 36 -6.98 1.06 9.46
CA TRP A 36 -8.27 0.42 9.74
C TRP A 36 -8.14 -1.04 10.16
N THR A 37 -7.29 -1.81 9.46
CA THR A 37 -7.10 -3.25 9.73
C THR A 37 -6.25 -3.52 10.98
N ALA A 38 -5.57 -2.51 11.51
CA ALA A 38 -4.66 -2.65 12.65
C ALA A 38 -5.28 -2.25 14.00
N GLN A 39 -6.57 -1.86 14.01
CA GLN A 39 -7.32 -1.50 15.23
C GLN A 39 -8.04 -2.69 15.85
#